data_AF-A0A812TM68-F1
#
_entry.id   AF-A0A812TM68-F1
#
_cell.length_a   1.000
_cell.length_b   1.000
_cell.length_c   1.000
_cell.angle_alpha   90.00
_cell.angle_beta   90.00
_cell.angle_gamma   90.00
#
_symmetry.space_group_name_H-M   'P 1'
#
loop_
_entity.id
_entity.type
_entity.pdbx_description
1 polymer ?
#
loop_
_entity_poly.entity_id
_entity_poly.type
_entity_poly.pdbx_seq_one_letter_code
_entity_poly.pdbx_strand_id
1 'polypeptide(L)'
;MAHDAGFQSVDVSGDSHWATKLSQFKVDLDGIDTTSLCKPSCGALIDSGTSLLTFPRSASHITDALKQKVKKDCSNLDQLPTLYFELDGAEVVLPPRAYIFKVLDNNGNPYCRGAFMKVDKESQFGEVFILGMPFLRYYFTVFDRQNKQVHIARSTEDCQVAHHMSLLATNATASGRSGRHGFGSADFQEATPADLDDVISPSWVSAEGQYIHL
;
A
#
# COMPACT_ATOMS: atom_id res chain seq x y z
N MET A 1 12.91 -1.99 17.74
CA MET A 1 13.63 -3.17 17.22
C MET A 1 12.61 -4.02 16.50
N ALA A 2 12.46 -3.84 15.18
CA ALA A 2 11.53 -4.61 14.36
C ALA A 2 12.36 -5.67 13.62
N HIS A 3 11.88 -6.91 13.66
CA HIS A 3 12.51 -8.08 13.08
C HIS A 3 12.57 -7.93 11.54
N ASP A 4 13.78 -7.74 11.01
CA ASP A 4 14.06 -7.59 9.57
C ASP A 4 14.18 -8.99 8.93
N ALA A 5 13.08 -9.73 8.93
CA ALA A 5 12.98 -11.09 8.40
C ALA A 5 12.85 -11.06 6.86
N GLY A 6 13.29 -12.13 6.19
CA GLY A 6 13.18 -12.30 4.74
C GLY A 6 11.72 -12.31 4.22
N PHE A 7 11.51 -12.89 3.04
CA PHE A 7 10.18 -12.93 2.43
C PHE A 7 9.11 -13.52 3.36
N GLN A 8 8.03 -12.77 3.55
CA GLN A 8 6.76 -13.26 4.06
C GLN A 8 5.91 -13.69 2.86
N SER A 9 5.22 -14.82 2.98
CA SER A 9 4.31 -15.31 1.94
C SER A 9 2.87 -15.04 2.36
N VAL A 10 2.06 -14.58 1.42
CA VAL A 10 0.65 -14.25 1.61
C VAL A 10 -0.14 -15.09 0.62
N ASP A 11 -1.10 -15.88 1.10
CA ASP A 11 -1.91 -16.69 0.21
C ASP A 11 -2.91 -15.82 -0.56
N VAL A 12 -3.08 -16.16 -1.83
CA VAL A 12 -3.95 -15.47 -2.77
C VAL A 12 -5.21 -16.29 -2.98
N SER A 13 -6.35 -15.62 -2.82
CA SER A 13 -7.66 -16.17 -3.10
C SER A 13 -8.08 -15.86 -4.53
N GLY A 14 -8.65 -16.88 -5.18
CA GLY A 14 -9.23 -16.76 -6.51
C GLY A 14 -8.26 -16.98 -7.66
N ASP A 15 -8.68 -16.53 -8.85
CA ASP A 15 -7.96 -16.74 -10.11
C ASP A 15 -7.83 -15.45 -10.94
N SER A 16 -8.54 -14.38 -10.59
CA SER A 16 -8.61 -13.18 -11.43
C SER A 16 -7.75 -12.04 -10.89
N HIS A 17 -7.64 -11.92 -9.57
CA HIS A 17 -6.95 -10.83 -8.89
C HIS A 17 -5.94 -11.35 -7.86
N TRP A 18 -4.95 -10.52 -7.51
CA TRP A 18 -4.02 -10.77 -6.40
C TRP A 18 -4.66 -10.37 -5.08
N ALA A 19 -5.69 -11.14 -4.71
CA ALA A 19 -6.53 -10.84 -3.57
C ALA A 19 -6.20 -11.72 -2.38
N THR A 20 -6.26 -11.16 -1.18
CA THR A 20 -5.99 -11.89 0.06
C THR A 20 -6.95 -11.46 1.17
N LYS A 21 -7.05 -12.27 2.22
CA LYS A 21 -7.82 -11.94 3.41
C LYS A 21 -7.07 -10.92 4.24
N LEU A 22 -7.73 -9.80 4.54
CA LEU A 22 -7.26 -8.83 5.53
C LEU A 22 -7.97 -9.11 6.85
N SER A 23 -7.25 -9.68 7.81
CA SER A 23 -7.80 -10.00 9.14
C SER A 23 -7.85 -8.77 10.05
N GLN A 24 -6.94 -7.81 9.85
CA GLN A 24 -6.86 -6.65 10.71
C GLN A 24 -6.26 -5.43 10.01
N PHE A 25 -6.85 -4.27 10.28
CA PHE A 25 -6.27 -2.96 10.00
C PHE A 25 -6.20 -2.16 11.31
N LYS A 26 -5.05 -1.53 11.59
CA LYS A 26 -4.87 -0.64 12.74
C LYS A 26 -4.17 0.65 12.31
N VAL A 27 -4.59 1.74 12.91
CA VAL A 27 -3.85 3.00 12.90
C VAL A 27 -4.08 3.71 14.22
N ASP A 28 -3.03 4.31 14.76
CA ASP A 28 -3.11 5.14 15.96
C ASP A 28 -3.56 6.55 15.58
N LEU A 29 -4.83 6.85 15.84
CA LEU A 29 -5.43 8.17 15.63
C LEU A 29 -6.18 8.53 16.89
N ASP A 30 -5.80 9.64 17.51
CA ASP A 30 -6.40 10.14 18.75
C ASP A 30 -7.93 10.12 18.68
N GLY A 31 -8.57 9.29 19.51
CA GLY A 31 -10.03 9.21 19.61
C GLY A 31 -10.75 8.46 18.48
N ILE A 32 -10.03 7.74 17.60
CA ILE A 32 -10.64 6.92 16.55
C ILE A 32 -10.38 5.43 16.84
N ASP A 33 -11.45 4.70 17.14
CA ASP A 33 -11.39 3.25 17.30
C ASP A 33 -11.38 2.54 15.94
N THR A 34 -10.26 1.87 15.63
CA THR A 34 -10.11 1.05 14.42
C THR A 34 -10.38 -0.43 14.66
N THR A 35 -10.57 -0.85 15.91
CA THR A 35 -10.71 -2.26 16.27
C THR A 35 -12.01 -2.88 15.77
N SER A 36 -13.00 -2.08 15.40
CA SER A 36 -14.29 -2.54 14.86
C SER A 36 -14.25 -2.78 13.35
N LEU A 37 -13.24 -2.27 12.64
CA LEU A 37 -13.10 -2.47 11.19
C LEU A 37 -12.69 -3.90 10.84
N CYS A 38 -13.10 -4.34 9.65
CA CYS A 38 -12.75 -5.65 9.11
C CYS A 38 -13.10 -6.82 10.03
N LYS A 39 -14.32 -6.82 10.58
CA LYS A 39 -14.86 -7.93 11.37
C LYS A 39 -15.95 -8.67 10.58
N PRO A 40 -15.83 -10.00 10.37
CA PRO A 40 -14.73 -10.88 10.80
C PRO A 40 -13.45 -10.76 9.96
N SER A 41 -13.54 -10.14 8.77
CA SER A 41 -12.40 -9.81 7.91
C SER A 41 -12.79 -8.72 6.89
N CYS A 42 -11.82 -8.31 6.09
CA CYS A 42 -11.97 -7.58 4.83
C CYS A 42 -11.26 -8.35 3.70
N GLY A 43 -11.47 -7.95 2.46
CA GLY A 43 -10.58 -8.30 1.35
C GLY A 43 -9.47 -7.26 1.18
N ALA A 44 -8.30 -7.68 0.69
CA ALA A 44 -7.24 -6.79 0.23
C ALA A 44 -6.79 -7.19 -1.17
N LEU A 45 -6.70 -6.22 -2.08
CA LEU A 45 -6.15 -6.38 -3.43
C LEU A 45 -4.76 -5.75 -3.51
N ILE A 46 -3.78 -6.51 -3.98
CA ILE A 46 -2.43 -5.99 -4.26
C ILE A 46 -2.39 -5.63 -5.75
N ASP A 47 -2.40 -4.33 -6.06
CA ASP A 47 -2.72 -3.86 -7.42
C ASP A 47 -1.74 -2.80 -7.93
N SER A 48 -0.86 -3.19 -8.86
CA SER A 48 0.06 -2.27 -9.53
C SER A 48 -0.62 -1.29 -10.47
N GLY A 49 -1.89 -1.54 -10.84
CA GLY A 49 -2.72 -0.62 -11.61
C GLY A 49 -3.31 0.53 -10.79
N THR A 50 -3.00 0.62 -9.50
CA THR A 50 -3.54 1.64 -8.60
C THR A 50 -2.44 2.50 -7.98
N SER A 51 -2.47 3.81 -8.21
CA SER A 51 -1.47 4.75 -7.70
C SER A 51 -1.64 5.10 -6.21
N LEU A 52 -2.77 4.77 -5.58
CA LEU A 52 -3.14 5.16 -4.22
C LEU A 52 -3.39 3.96 -3.29
N LEU A 53 -3.44 4.20 -1.98
CA LEU A 53 -4.09 3.29 -1.04
C LEU A 53 -5.59 3.56 -1.05
N THR A 54 -6.39 2.51 -1.14
CA THR A 54 -7.85 2.64 -1.14
C THR A 54 -8.43 2.05 0.14
N PHE A 55 -9.34 2.80 0.73
CA PHE A 55 -10.03 2.43 1.96
C PHE A 55 -11.50 2.15 1.66
N PRO A 56 -12.11 1.15 2.31
CA PRO A 56 -13.53 0.88 2.17
C PRO A 56 -14.36 2.01 2.77
N ARG A 57 -15.66 2.03 2.45
CA ARG A 57 -16.59 3.06 2.90
C ARG A 57 -16.68 3.13 4.43
N SER A 58 -16.67 1.98 5.11
CA SER A 58 -16.66 1.92 6.58
C SER A 58 -15.46 2.64 7.21
N ALA A 59 -14.31 2.67 6.53
CA ALA A 59 -13.08 3.34 6.97
C ALA A 59 -12.96 4.81 6.46
N SER A 60 -14.03 5.38 5.91
CA SER A 60 -14.01 6.74 5.36
C SER A 60 -13.65 7.82 6.39
N HIS A 61 -14.12 7.69 7.62
CA HIS A 61 -13.83 8.61 8.73
C HIS A 61 -12.33 8.63 9.08
N ILE A 62 -11.66 7.47 9.02
CA ILE A 62 -10.19 7.37 9.19
C ILE A 62 -9.47 8.04 8.04
N THR A 63 -9.91 7.79 6.80
CA THR A 63 -9.31 8.41 5.61
C THR A 63 -9.39 9.93 5.68
N ASP A 64 -10.51 10.46 6.14
CA ASP A 64 -10.72 11.90 6.29
C ASP A 64 -9.85 12.48 7.43
N ALA A 65 -9.77 11.79 8.56
CA ALA A 65 -8.91 12.18 9.68
C ALA A 65 -7.42 12.18 9.30
N LEU A 66 -6.95 11.16 8.57
CA LEU A 66 -5.59 11.10 8.05
C LEU A 66 -5.31 12.29 7.13
N LYS A 67 -6.20 12.58 6.18
CA LYS A 67 -6.07 13.72 5.26
C LYS A 67 -5.98 15.05 6.00
N GLN A 68 -6.78 15.24 7.05
CA GLN A 68 -6.77 16.47 7.86
C GLN A 68 -5.49 16.64 8.68
N LYS A 69 -4.85 15.54 9.12
CA LYS A 69 -3.58 15.61 9.86
C LYS A 69 -2.39 16.00 8.98
N VAL A 70 -2.43 15.82 7.66
CA VAL A 70 -1.29 16.15 6.78
C VAL A 70 -1.16 17.67 6.62
N LYS A 71 -0.05 18.25 7.08
CA LYS A 71 0.25 19.65 6.78
C LYS A 71 0.75 19.79 5.35
N LYS A 72 0.27 20.82 4.65
CA LYS A 72 0.68 21.11 3.26
C LYS A 72 2.19 21.33 3.13
N ASP A 73 2.85 21.89 4.13
CA ASP A 73 4.30 22.15 4.12
C ASP A 73 5.16 20.93 4.45
N CYS A 74 4.55 19.75 4.61
CA CYS A 74 5.23 18.50 5.01
C CYS A 74 5.89 18.52 6.39
N SER A 75 5.76 19.58 7.19
CA SER A 75 6.54 19.79 8.42
C SER A 75 6.24 18.78 9.53
N ASN A 76 5.14 18.03 9.42
CA ASN A 76 4.74 17.03 10.40
C ASN A 76 4.82 15.59 9.90
N LEU A 77 5.57 15.30 8.83
CA LEU A 77 5.69 13.97 8.25
C LEU A 77 6.02 12.88 9.28
N ASP A 78 6.97 13.15 10.19
CA ASP A 78 7.39 12.23 11.26
C ASP A 78 6.39 12.06 12.40
N GLN A 79 5.34 12.90 12.45
CA GLN A 79 4.29 12.87 13.47
C GLN A 79 3.01 12.19 12.95
N LEU A 80 2.97 11.86 11.66
CA LEU A 80 1.85 11.13 11.07
C LEU A 80 1.89 9.66 11.52
N PRO A 81 0.74 8.98 11.58
CA PRO A 81 0.68 7.64 12.17
C PRO A 81 1.21 6.57 11.23
N THR A 82 1.67 5.46 11.77
CA THR A 82 1.98 4.27 10.96
C THR A 82 0.70 3.46 10.72
N LEU A 83 0.53 2.95 9.51
CA LEU A 83 -0.58 2.07 9.14
C LEU A 83 -0.14 0.61 9.27
N TYR A 84 -0.95 -0.22 9.90
CA TYR A 84 -0.67 -1.64 10.11
C TYR A 84 -1.78 -2.47 9.47
N PHE A 85 -1.39 -3.49 8.71
CA PHE A 85 -2.27 -4.44 8.04
C PHE A 85 -1.79 -5.86 8.37
N GLU A 86 -2.74 -6.78 8.55
CA GLU A 86 -2.47 -8.21 8.68
C GLU A 86 -3.09 -8.94 7.48
N LEU A 87 -2.25 -9.33 6.54
CA LEU A 87 -2.63 -10.00 5.30
C LEU A 87 -2.41 -11.50 5.44
N ASP A 88 -3.50 -12.22 5.73
CA ASP A 88 -3.48 -13.68 5.91
C ASP A 88 -2.33 -14.18 6.81
N GLY A 89 -2.13 -13.50 7.94
CA GLY A 89 -1.07 -13.80 8.91
C GLY A 89 0.28 -13.12 8.67
N ALA A 90 0.49 -12.46 7.51
CA ALA A 90 1.67 -11.64 7.27
C ALA A 90 1.46 -10.20 7.79
N GLU A 91 2.43 -9.69 8.54
CA GLU A 91 2.39 -8.32 9.05
C GLU A 91 2.96 -7.34 8.01
N VAL A 92 2.15 -6.34 7.67
CA VAL A 92 2.48 -5.27 6.74
C VAL A 92 2.38 -3.93 7.45
N VAL A 93 3.47 -3.16 7.38
CA VAL A 93 3.62 -1.88 8.07
C VAL A 93 3.98 -0.81 7.06
N LEU A 94 3.15 0.23 6.96
CA LEU A 94 3.39 1.38 6.10
C LEU A 94 3.63 2.64 6.96
N PRO A 95 4.88 3.13 7.05
CA PRO A 95 5.15 4.39 7.74
C PRO A 95 4.62 5.57 6.91
N PRO A 96 4.52 6.78 7.50
CA PRO A 96 4.10 8.00 6.80
C PRO A 96 4.72 8.21 5.43
N ARG A 97 6.02 7.97 5.33
CA ARG A 97 6.78 8.17 4.10
C ARG A 97 6.38 7.25 2.95
N ALA A 98 5.76 6.11 3.26
CA ALA A 98 5.25 5.20 2.23
C ALA A 98 3.95 5.72 1.59
N TYR A 99 3.14 6.48 2.33
CA TYR A 99 1.79 6.89 1.90
C TYR A 99 1.58 8.40 1.75
N ILE A 100 2.57 9.23 2.06
CA ILE A 100 2.54 10.68 1.81
C ILE A 100 3.34 11.01 0.56
N PHE A 101 2.73 11.77 -0.34
CA PHE A 101 3.36 12.30 -1.54
C PHE A 101 3.61 13.80 -1.44
N LYS A 102 4.68 14.25 -2.07
CA LYS A 102 5.04 15.64 -2.32
C LYS A 102 4.62 15.98 -3.75
N VAL A 103 3.75 16.95 -3.91
CA VAL A 103 3.09 17.31 -5.18
C VAL A 103 3.37 18.77 -5.48
N LEU A 104 3.46 19.17 -6.74
CA LEU A 104 3.56 20.59 -7.12
C LEU A 104 2.16 21.19 -7.31
N ASP A 105 1.92 22.37 -6.75
CA ASP A 105 0.73 23.16 -7.07
C ASP A 105 0.85 23.83 -8.45
N ASN A 106 -0.21 24.53 -8.88
CA ASN A 106 -0.25 25.21 -10.18
C ASN A 106 0.84 26.30 -10.34
N ASN A 107 1.45 26.75 -9.24
CA ASN A 107 2.52 27.74 -9.23
C ASN A 107 3.91 27.10 -9.09
N GLY A 108 3.98 25.76 -9.06
CA GLY A 108 5.22 25.00 -8.86
C GLY A 108 5.68 24.88 -7.41
N ASN A 109 4.86 25.25 -6.42
CA ASN A 109 5.23 25.08 -5.01
C ASN A 109 4.96 23.65 -4.55
N PRO A 110 5.91 22.99 -3.86
CA PRO A 110 5.69 21.65 -3.34
C PRO A 110 4.75 21.67 -2.13
N TYR A 111 3.84 20.70 -2.06
CA TYR A 111 3.00 20.45 -0.89
C TYR A 111 2.78 18.95 -0.64
N CYS A 112 2.55 18.57 0.62
CA CYS A 112 2.27 17.19 0.99
C CYS A 112 0.78 16.83 0.90
N ARG A 113 0.52 15.61 0.44
CA ARG A 113 -0.82 15.02 0.35
C ARG A 113 -0.76 13.52 0.63
N GLY A 114 -1.75 13.01 1.36
CA GLY A 114 -1.91 11.56 1.55
C GLY A 114 -2.40 10.86 0.29
N ALA A 115 -1.77 9.72 -0.02
CA ALA A 115 -2.07 8.85 -1.14
C ALA A 115 -3.32 7.99 -0.87
N PHE A 116 -4.45 8.63 -0.59
CA PHE A 116 -5.66 7.95 -0.12
C PHE A 116 -6.87 8.23 -1.00
N MET A 117 -7.57 7.17 -1.40
CA MET A 117 -8.91 7.25 -1.99
C MET A 117 -9.88 6.32 -1.27
N LYS A 118 -11.17 6.54 -1.51
CA LYS A 118 -12.26 5.71 -0.97
C LYS A 118 -12.73 4.79 -2.09
N VAL A 119 -13.11 3.56 -1.73
CA VAL A 119 -13.72 2.59 -2.64
C VAL A 119 -14.94 1.96 -1.96
N ASP A 120 -15.96 1.63 -2.74
CA ASP A 120 -17.22 1.06 -2.26
C ASP A 120 -17.45 -0.29 -2.96
N LYS A 121 -16.69 -1.29 -2.50
CA LYS A 121 -16.59 -2.62 -3.12
C LYS A 121 -16.47 -3.70 -2.05
N GLU A 122 -17.09 -4.84 -2.34
CA GLU A 122 -17.12 -6.00 -1.46
C GLU A 122 -16.59 -7.25 -2.17
N SER A 123 -16.23 -8.24 -1.36
CA SER A 123 -15.74 -9.55 -1.76
C SER A 123 -16.25 -10.64 -0.83
N GLN A 124 -15.82 -11.89 -1.05
CA GLN A 124 -16.11 -13.01 -0.15
C GLN A 124 -15.54 -12.85 1.27
N PHE A 125 -14.61 -11.91 1.46
CA PHE A 125 -14.03 -11.59 2.77
C PHE A 125 -14.61 -10.33 3.41
N GLY A 126 -15.54 -9.64 2.75
CA GLY A 126 -16.09 -8.35 3.18
C GLY A 126 -15.64 -7.19 2.29
N GLU A 127 -15.74 -5.96 2.82
CA GLU A 127 -15.30 -4.75 2.12
C GLU A 127 -13.81 -4.82 1.72
N VAL A 128 -13.44 -4.13 0.64
CA VAL A 128 -12.13 -4.29 0.00
C VAL A 128 -11.23 -3.08 0.24
N PHE A 129 -10.00 -3.36 0.69
CA PHE A 129 -8.85 -2.47 0.59
C PHE A 129 -8.10 -2.74 -0.71
N ILE A 130 -7.48 -1.71 -1.29
CA ILE A 130 -6.55 -1.89 -2.41
C ILE A 130 -5.21 -1.29 -1.98
N LEU A 131 -4.20 -2.15 -1.95
CA LEU A 131 -2.81 -1.85 -1.66
C LEU A 131 -2.09 -1.57 -2.98
N GLY A 132 -2.16 -0.30 -3.39
CA GLY A 132 -1.53 0.18 -4.63
C GLY A 132 -0.04 0.50 -4.48
N MET A 133 0.42 1.46 -5.29
CA MET A 133 1.82 1.87 -5.35
C MET A 133 2.48 2.22 -4.01
N PRO A 134 1.82 2.85 -3.02
CA PRO A 134 2.41 3.04 -1.68
C PRO A 134 2.92 1.75 -1.04
N PHE A 135 2.18 0.64 -1.20
CA PHE A 135 2.60 -0.68 -0.73
C PHE A 135 3.72 -1.25 -1.61
N LEU A 136 3.52 -1.27 -2.93
CA LEU A 136 4.44 -1.90 -3.90
C LEU A 136 5.80 -1.20 -4.00
N ARG A 137 5.89 0.07 -3.60
CA ARG A 137 7.16 0.82 -3.53
C ARG A 137 7.90 0.56 -2.23
N TYR A 138 7.19 0.26 -1.15
CA TYR A 138 7.77 0.00 0.16
C TYR A 138 8.14 -1.47 0.34
N TYR A 139 7.41 -2.38 -0.31
CA TYR A 139 7.64 -3.81 -0.31
C TYR A 139 8.04 -4.32 -1.70
N PHE A 140 9.20 -4.96 -1.79
CA PHE A 140 9.54 -5.80 -2.92
C PHE A 140 8.57 -6.97 -2.96
N THR A 141 7.88 -7.14 -4.08
CA THR A 141 6.73 -8.02 -4.20
C THR A 141 6.92 -8.98 -5.37
N VAL A 142 6.88 -10.29 -5.10
CA VAL A 142 6.89 -11.34 -6.12
C VAL A 142 5.50 -11.96 -6.20
N PHE A 143 4.94 -11.98 -7.41
CA PHE A 143 3.64 -12.55 -7.68
C PHE A 143 3.81 -13.97 -8.23
N ASP A 144 3.53 -14.99 -7.41
CA ASP A 144 3.62 -16.40 -7.79
C ASP A 144 2.24 -16.94 -8.16
N ARG A 145 2.01 -17.03 -9.47
CA ARG A 145 0.73 -17.49 -10.02
C ARG A 145 0.57 -19.00 -9.93
N GLN A 146 1.67 -19.75 -9.91
CA GLN A 146 1.64 -21.20 -9.86
C GLN A 146 1.20 -21.69 -8.48
N ASN A 147 1.76 -21.08 -7.42
CA ASN A 147 1.45 -21.42 -6.04
C ASN A 147 0.30 -20.60 -5.45
N LYS A 148 -0.20 -19.59 -6.19
CA LYS A 148 -1.22 -18.63 -5.72
C LYS A 148 -0.77 -17.92 -4.46
N GLN A 149 0.42 -17.35 -4.51
CA GLN A 149 1.02 -16.62 -3.39
C GLN A 149 1.59 -15.29 -3.86
N VAL A 150 1.65 -14.35 -2.92
CA VAL A 150 2.45 -13.14 -3.05
C VAL A 150 3.54 -13.17 -1.99
N HIS A 151 4.79 -13.05 -2.40
CA HIS A 151 5.92 -12.97 -1.49
C HIS A 151 6.34 -11.52 -1.34
N ILE A 152 6.33 -11.01 -0.11
CA ILE A 152 6.66 -9.63 0.21
C ILE A 152 7.88 -9.57 1.12
N ALA A 153 8.76 -8.63 0.84
CA ALA A 153 9.87 -8.29 1.71
C ALA A 153 10.09 -6.78 1.69
N ARG A 154 10.67 -6.22 2.75
CA ARG A 154 11.02 -4.80 2.77
C ARG A 154 11.93 -4.49 1.57
N SER A 155 11.56 -3.49 0.78
CA SER A 155 12.39 -3.04 -0.34
C SER A 155 13.55 -2.19 0.19
N THR A 156 14.74 -2.38 -0.38
CA THR A 156 15.80 -1.37 -0.35
C THR A 156 15.54 -0.29 -1.38
N GLU A 157 16.42 0.70 -1.34
CA GLU A 157 16.51 1.84 -2.25
C GLU A 157 16.68 1.41 -3.72
N ASP A 158 17.42 0.32 -3.98
CA ASP A 158 17.68 -0.21 -5.32
C ASP A 158 16.60 -1.19 -5.83
N CYS A 159 15.40 -1.16 -5.22
CA CYS A 159 14.35 -2.16 -5.48
C CYS A 159 14.89 -3.59 -5.30
N GLN A 160 15.75 -3.80 -4.30
CA GLN A 160 16.23 -5.10 -3.87
C GLN A 160 15.57 -5.48 -2.55
N VAL A 161 15.74 -6.73 -2.16
CA VAL A 161 15.31 -7.17 -0.83
C VAL A 161 16.29 -6.62 0.21
N ALA A 162 15.78 -6.06 1.32
CA ALA A 162 16.58 -5.49 2.42
C ALA A 162 17.73 -6.40 2.90
N HIS A 163 17.57 -7.71 2.74
CA HIS A 163 18.64 -8.68 2.87
C HIS A 163 18.68 -9.63 1.67
N HIS A 164 19.89 -10.00 1.24
CA HIS A 164 20.19 -11.00 0.19
C HIS A 164 19.75 -12.42 0.61
N MET A 165 18.47 -12.63 0.93
CA MET A 165 17.88 -13.95 0.98
C MET A 165 17.36 -14.25 -0.42
N SER A 166 18.14 -15.02 -1.18
CA SER A 166 17.69 -15.57 -2.44
C SER A 166 16.42 -16.36 -2.17
N LEU A 167 15.27 -15.86 -2.65
CA LEU A 167 14.23 -16.78 -3.07
C LEU A 167 14.93 -17.72 -4.06
N LEU A 168 14.92 -19.02 -3.79
CA LEU A 168 15.08 -19.99 -4.87
C LEU A 168 13.78 -19.97 -5.70
N ALA A 169 13.44 -18.80 -6.26
CA ALA A 169 12.42 -18.66 -7.27
C ALA A 169 13.09 -19.05 -8.58
N THR A 170 13.05 -20.34 -8.89
CA THR A 170 13.31 -20.83 -10.24
C THR A 170 12.38 -20.07 -11.20
N ASN A 171 12.96 -19.19 -12.02
CA ASN A 171 12.41 -18.57 -13.23
C ASN A 171 11.68 -17.20 -13.15
N ALA A 172 11.84 -16.39 -12.11
CA ALA A 172 11.35 -15.00 -12.15
C ALA A 172 12.46 -14.02 -12.59
N THR A 173 12.67 -13.84 -13.89
CA THR A 173 13.52 -12.75 -14.43
C THR A 173 12.69 -11.49 -14.66
N ALA A 174 12.75 -10.52 -13.73
CA ALA A 174 12.36 -9.14 -14.01
C ALA A 174 13.59 -8.37 -14.50
N SER A 175 13.76 -8.23 -15.82
CA SER A 175 14.79 -7.38 -16.42
C SER A 175 14.32 -5.92 -16.43
N GLY A 176 14.51 -5.21 -15.32
CA GLY A 176 14.35 -3.76 -15.27
C GLY A 176 15.59 -3.03 -15.84
N ARG A 177 15.41 -2.19 -16.87
CA ARG A 177 16.46 -1.27 -17.33
C ARG A 177 16.74 -0.25 -16.22
N SER A 178 17.96 -0.26 -15.68
CA SER A 178 18.47 0.75 -14.74
C SER A 178 18.41 2.14 -15.38
N GLY A 179 17.46 2.96 -14.92
CA GLY A 179 17.43 4.40 -15.18
C GLY A 179 18.50 5.10 -14.34
N ARG A 180 19.23 6.05 -14.92
CA ARG A 180 20.39 6.74 -14.31
C ARG A 180 20.06 7.80 -13.24
N HIS A 181 18.87 7.79 -12.66
CA HIS A 181 18.56 8.57 -11.46
C HIS A 181 18.13 7.59 -10.36
N GLY A 182 19.13 7.11 -9.63
CA GLY A 182 18.92 6.29 -8.44
C GLY A 182 18.48 7.18 -7.28
N PHE A 183 17.46 6.76 -6.56
CA PHE A 183 17.06 7.34 -5.29
C PHE A 183 17.93 6.74 -4.18
N GLY A 184 18.39 7.55 -3.22
CA GLY A 184 19.19 7.13 -2.07
C GLY A 184 18.46 7.25 -0.74
N SER A 185 19.15 6.94 0.37
CA SER A 185 18.62 6.98 1.74
C SER A 185 17.95 8.30 2.16
N ALA A 186 18.40 9.41 1.57
CA ALA A 186 17.78 10.73 1.73
C ALA A 186 16.38 10.83 1.10
N ASP A 187 16.06 10.02 0.08
CA ASP A 187 14.76 10.02 -0.58
C ASP A 187 13.67 9.28 0.22
N PHE A 188 14.09 8.52 1.24
CA PHE A 188 13.21 7.98 2.29
C PHE A 188 13.29 8.80 3.58
N GLN A 189 13.93 9.98 3.59
CA GLN A 189 13.78 10.95 4.67
C GLN A 189 12.60 11.89 4.41
N GLU A 190 12.29 12.15 3.14
CA GLU A 190 11.17 12.98 2.69
C GLU A 190 10.02 12.16 2.07
N ALA A 191 8.88 12.82 1.85
CA ALA A 191 7.78 12.26 1.07
C ALA A 191 8.16 12.16 -0.41
N THR A 192 7.70 11.11 -1.11
CA THR A 192 8.05 10.95 -2.53
C THR A 192 7.39 12.01 -3.39
N PRO A 193 8.11 12.64 -4.33
CA PRO A 193 7.51 13.38 -5.43
C PRO A 193 6.48 12.55 -6.20
N ALA A 194 5.33 13.13 -6.52
CA ALA A 194 4.32 12.54 -7.39
C ALA A 194 3.70 13.60 -8.31
N ASP A 195 3.48 13.22 -9.55
CA ASP A 195 2.65 13.97 -10.50
C ASP A 195 1.18 13.56 -10.33
N LEU A 196 0.27 14.53 -10.26
CA LEU A 196 -1.16 14.25 -10.14
C LEU A 196 -1.77 13.77 -11.46
N ASP A 197 -1.17 14.13 -12.60
CA ASP A 197 -1.67 13.72 -13.91
C ASP A 197 -1.39 12.24 -14.20
N ASP A 198 -0.43 11.64 -13.48
CA ASP A 198 -0.08 10.22 -13.54
C ASP A 198 -0.80 9.36 -12.47
N VAL A 199 -1.76 9.93 -11.73
CA VAL A 199 -2.53 9.17 -10.74
C VAL A 199 -3.55 8.28 -11.43
N ILE A 200 -3.37 6.97 -11.28
CA ILE A 200 -4.24 5.93 -11.85
C ILE A 200 -5.09 5.34 -10.71
N SER A 201 -6.38 5.14 -10.98
CA SER A 201 -7.28 4.34 -10.16
C SER A 201 -7.67 3.06 -10.91
N PRO A 202 -8.07 1.98 -10.22
CA PRO A 202 -8.49 0.77 -10.92
C PRO A 202 -9.72 1.07 -11.76
N SER A 203 -9.67 0.70 -13.05
CA SER A 203 -10.72 1.02 -14.03
C SER A 203 -12.11 0.48 -13.63
N TRP A 204 -12.14 -0.60 -12.85
CA TRP A 204 -13.36 -1.26 -12.36
C TRP A 204 -13.97 -0.64 -11.09
N VAL A 205 -13.31 0.35 -10.46
CA VAL A 205 -13.84 1.06 -9.28
C VAL A 205 -14.98 2.03 -9.63
N SER A 206 -15.16 2.36 -10.91
CA SER A 206 -16.15 3.32 -11.40
C SER A 206 -17.62 2.92 -11.20
N ALA A 207 -17.92 1.66 -10.89
CA ALA A 207 -19.29 1.19 -10.63
C ALA A 207 -19.56 1.03 -9.11
N GLU A 208 -20.44 1.86 -8.55
CA GLU A 208 -20.84 1.79 -7.14
C GLU A 208 -21.55 0.47 -6.79
N GLY A 209 -21.30 -0.08 -5.60
CA GLY A 209 -22.08 -1.18 -5.02
C GLY A 209 -21.91 -2.54 -5.70
N GLN A 210 -20.84 -2.73 -6.48
CA GLN A 210 -20.58 -4.01 -7.15
C GLN A 210 -19.71 -4.94 -6.31
N TYR A 211 -20.16 -6.19 -6.21
CA TYR A 211 -19.39 -7.31 -5.65
C TYR A 211 -18.30 -7.74 -6.62
N ILE A 212 -17.10 -8.02 -6.09
CA ILE A 212 -15.98 -8.54 -6.85
C ILE A 212 -15.77 -9.99 -6.46
N HIS A 213 -15.85 -10.87 -7.45
CA HIS A 213 -15.40 -12.24 -7.29
C HIS A 213 -13.87 -12.23 -7.30
N LEU A 214 -13.30 -12.43 -6.11
CA LEU A 214 -11.86 -12.57 -5.93
C LEU A 214 -11.44 -13.97 -6.37
#